data_AF-A0A1A7XJD6-F1
#
_entry.id   AF-A0A1A7XJD6-F1
#
_cell.length_a   1.000
_cell.length_b   1.000
_cell.length_c   1.000
_cell.angle_alpha   90.00
_cell.angle_beta   90.00
_cell.angle_gamma   90.00
#
_symmetry.space_group_name_H-M   'P 1'
#
loop_
_entity.id
_entity.type
_entity.pdbx_description
1 polymer ?
#
loop_
_entity_poly.entity_id
_entity_poly.type
_entity_poly.pdbx_seq_one_letter_code
_entity_poly.pdbx_strand_id
1 'polypeptide(L)' 'MARKTSTRSQHFWADEETDFMLIQLKELNVLKCMDGRRTRNGEAFKRVQERMASAGYTRTPEQIRGRW' A
#
# COMPACT_ATOMS: atom_id res chain seq x y z
N MET A 1 -23.81 18.65 4.53
CA MET A 1 -22.74 17.70 4.87
C MET A 1 -23.01 16.41 4.10
N ALA A 2 -22.30 16.15 2.99
CA ALA A 2 -22.73 15.12 2.04
C ALA A 2 -21.68 14.01 1.83
N ARG A 3 -22.15 12.78 2.11
CA ARG A 3 -21.78 11.49 1.51
C ARG A 3 -20.43 10.88 1.91
N LYS A 4 -20.47 10.05 2.95
CA LYS A 4 -19.53 8.93 3.13
C LYS A 4 -19.80 7.91 2.01
N THR A 5 -18.98 7.92 0.95
CA THR A 5 -19.10 6.98 -0.15
C THR A 5 -18.47 5.63 0.21
N SER A 6 -19.34 4.64 0.41
CA SER A 6 -19.24 3.24 0.01
C SER A 6 -17.95 2.47 0.33
N THR A 7 -18.03 1.64 1.37
CA THR A 7 -17.13 0.53 1.71
C THR A 7 -17.23 -0.62 0.70
N ARG A 8 -16.76 -0.40 -0.55
CA ARG A 8 -16.69 -1.45 -1.59
C ARG A 8 -15.39 -1.49 -2.40
N SER A 9 -14.34 -0.76 -1.99
CA SER A 9 -13.05 -0.76 -2.69
C SER A 9 -12.03 -1.77 -2.15
N GLN A 10 -12.31 -2.48 -1.05
CA GLN A 10 -11.35 -3.39 -0.37
C GLN A 10 -10.78 -4.50 -1.29
N HIS A 11 -11.50 -4.90 -2.35
CA HIS A 11 -11.12 -6.05 -3.18
C HIS A 11 -10.64 -5.72 -4.60
N PHE A 12 -11.04 -4.59 -5.18
CA PHE A 12 -10.68 -4.24 -6.55
C PHE A 12 -9.52 -3.26 -6.53
N TRP A 13 -8.35 -3.75 -6.92
CA TRP A 13 -7.18 -2.94 -7.25
C TRP A 13 -7.22 -2.70 -8.75
N ALA A 14 -7.17 -1.43 -9.16
CA ALA A 14 -6.96 -1.12 -10.56
C ALA A 14 -5.54 -1.55 -10.97
N ASP A 15 -5.33 -1.81 -12.26
CA ASP A 15 -4.01 -2.19 -12.76
C ASP A 15 -3.00 -1.06 -12.53
N GLU A 16 -3.41 0.19 -12.79
CA GLU A 16 -2.62 1.41 -12.55
C GLU A 16 -2.26 1.58 -11.06
N GLU A 17 -3.20 1.27 -10.17
CA GLU A 17 -2.99 1.31 -8.73
C GLU A 17 -2.01 0.22 -8.28
N THR A 18 -2.14 -0.98 -8.85
CA THR A 18 -1.24 -2.11 -8.57
C THR A 18 0.17 -1.82 -9.08
N ASP A 19 0.31 -1.31 -10.30
CA ASP A 19 1.59 -0.97 -10.91
C ASP A 19 2.31 0.11 -10.09
N PHE A 20 1.57 1.16 -9.71
CA PHE A 20 2.10 2.20 -8.83
C PHE A 20 2.60 1.62 -7.49
N MET A 21 1.80 0.76 -6.85
CA MET A 21 2.19 0.08 -5.61
C MET A 21 3.50 -0.70 -5.79
N LEU A 22 3.64 -1.48 -6.87
CA LEU A 22 4.84 -2.29 -7.15
C LEU A 22 6.08 -1.41 -7.38
N ILE A 23 5.93 -0.29 -8.08
CA ILE A 23 7.01 0.70 -8.25
C ILE A 23 7.47 1.23 -6.89
N GLN A 24 6.54 1.63 -6.02
CA GLN A 24 6.89 2.16 -4.69
C GLN A 24 7.57 1.09 -3.81
N LEU A 25 7.12 -0.16 -3.86
CA LEU A 25 7.74 -1.28 -3.14
C LEU A 25 9.20 -1.50 -3.60
N LYS A 26 9.47 -1.38 -4.89
CA LYS A 26 10.81 -1.49 -5.47
C LYS A 26 11.70 -0.31 -5.10
N GLU A 27 11.20 0.92 -5.23
CA GLU A 27 11.95 2.15 -4.89
C GLU A 27 12.36 2.19 -3.42
N LEU A 28 11.43 1.83 -2.53
CA LEU A 28 11.69 1.78 -1.08
C LEU A 28 12.46 0.54 -0.66
N ASN A 29 12.83 -0.32 -1.61
CA ASN A 29 13.60 -1.55 -1.40
C ASN A 29 12.99 -2.42 -0.29
N VAL A 30 11.64 -2.47 -0.23
CA VAL A 30 10.90 -3.12 0.85
C VAL A 30 11.33 -4.58 1.01
N LEU A 31 11.72 -5.25 -0.08
CA LEU A 31 12.26 -6.61 -0.06
C LEU A 31 13.56 -6.77 0.72
N LYS A 32 14.43 -5.76 0.75
CA LYS A 32 15.64 -5.78 1.60
C LYS A 32 15.30 -5.59 3.08
N CYS A 33 14.18 -4.95 3.38
CA CYS A 33 13.67 -4.82 4.75
C CYS A 33 12.96 -6.08 5.23
N MET A 34 12.58 -6.99 4.32
CA MET A 34 11.97 -8.29 4.62
C MET A 34 13.05 -9.33 5.00
N ASP A 35 13.79 -9.08 6.08
CA ASP A 35 14.78 -10.00 6.66
C ASP A 35 14.15 -11.14 7.51
N GLY A 36 12.84 -11.40 7.31
CA GLY A 36 12.04 -12.32 8.12
C GLY A 36 11.50 -11.71 9.42
N ARG A 37 11.91 -10.50 9.82
CA ARG A 37 11.44 -9.87 11.06
C ARG A 37 10.17 -9.06 10.82
N ARG A 38 9.05 -9.59 11.35
CA ARG A 38 7.68 -9.06 11.18
C ARG A 38 7.51 -7.57 11.52
N THR A 39 8.28 -7.05 12.49
CA THR A 39 8.19 -5.67 13.00
C THR A 39 8.85 -4.63 12.09
N ARG A 40 9.96 -4.94 11.41
CA ARG A 40 10.62 -4.00 10.48
C ARG A 40 9.83 -3.79 9.19
N ASN A 41 9.02 -4.78 8.81
CA ASN A 41 8.16 -4.69 7.62
C ASN A 41 7.06 -3.63 7.78
N GLY A 42 6.58 -3.38 9.01
CA GLY A 42 5.48 -2.42 9.26
C GLY A 42 5.83 -0.99 8.83
N GLU A 43 7.03 -0.52 9.14
CA GLU A 43 7.46 0.83 8.73
C GLU A 43 7.65 0.96 7.22
N ALA A 44 8.16 -0.10 6.57
CA ALA A 44 8.35 -0.11 5.13
C ALA A 44 6.99 0.00 4.39
N PHE A 45 6.00 -0.79 4.79
CA PHE A 45 4.65 -0.70 4.23
C PHE A 45 3.93 0.60 4.58
N LYS A 46 4.22 1.21 5.74
CA LYS A 46 3.70 2.54 6.09
C LYS A 46 4.22 3.61 5.14
N ARG A 47 5.51 3.60 4.80
CA ARG A 47 6.09 4.53 3.81
C ARG A 47 5.47 4.34 2.42
N VAL A 48 5.20 3.09 2.02
CA VAL A 48 4.48 2.80 0.75
C VAL A 48 3.06 3.37 0.81
N GLN A 49 2.36 3.19 1.93
CA GLN A 49 1.03 3.76 2.13
C GLN A 49 1.02 5.29 2.03
N GLU A 50 2.01 5.97 2.60
CA GLU A 50 2.13 7.43 2.50
C GLU A 50 2.33 7.89 1.05
N ARG A 51 3.16 7.17 0.27
CA ARG A 51 3.35 7.42 -1.18
C ARG A 51 2.05 7.20 -1.96
N MET A 52 1.34 6.10 -1.68
CA MET A 52 0.05 5.78 -2.30
C MET A 52 -1.01 6.84 -1.98
N ALA A 53 -1.12 7.26 -0.72
CA ALA A 53 -2.06 8.30 -0.29
C ALA A 53 -1.77 9.66 -0.97
N SER A 54 -0.49 9.98 -1.16
CA SER A 54 -0.06 11.20 -1.86
C SER A 54 -0.42 11.17 -3.35
N ALA A 55 -0.50 9.98 -3.95
CA ALA A 55 -0.98 9.75 -5.31
C ALA A 55 -2.51 9.62 -5.43
N GLY A 56 -3.25 9.75 -4.33
CA GLY A 56 -4.72 9.64 -4.28
C GLY A 56 -5.25 8.23 -4.02
N TYR A 57 -4.38 7.23 -3.86
CA TYR A 57 -4.77 5.85 -3.56
C TYR A 57 -4.90 5.63 -2.05
N THR A 58 -6.12 5.35 -1.60
CA THR A 58 -6.40 5.16 -0.16
C THR A 58 -6.34 3.67 0.20
N ARG A 59 -5.13 3.18 0.50
CA ARG A 59 -4.86 1.81 0.94
C ARG A 59 -4.18 1.78 2.30
N THR A 60 -4.53 0.84 3.16
CA THR A 60 -3.82 0.67 4.45
C THR A 60 -2.53 -0.12 4.25
N PRO A 61 -1.54 0.01 5.15
CA PRO A 61 -0.32 -0.80 5.09
C PRO A 61 -0.60 -2.31 5.07
N GLU A 62 -1.64 -2.76 5.76
CA GLU A 62 -2.08 -4.17 5.79
C GLU A 62 -2.64 -4.62 4.44
N GLN A 63 -3.38 -3.76 3.73
CA GLN A 63 -3.89 -4.08 2.40
C GLN A 63 -2.78 -4.20 1.36
N ILE A 64 -1.81 -3.28 1.41
CA ILE A 64 -0.61 -3.33 0.56
C ILE A 64 0.17 -4.61 0.85
N ARG A 65 0.34 -4.95 2.13
CA ARG A 65 1.03 -6.18 2.55
C ARG A 65 0.30 -7.45 2.12
N GLY A 66 -1.03 -7.48 2.15
CA GLY A 66 -1.81 -8.66 1.75
C GLY A 66 -1.87 -8.88 0.24
N ARG A 67 -1.52 -7.86 -0.56
CA ARG A 67 -1.43 -7.93 -2.03
C ARG A 67 -0.06 -8.41 -2.53
N TRP A 68 0.97 -8.33 -1.68
CA TRP A 68 2.35 -8.78 -1.94
C TRP A 68 2.59 -10.18 -1.35
#